data_AF-A0A925F7R9-F1
#
_entry.id   AF-A0A925F7R9-F1
#
_cell.length_a   1.000
_cell.length_b   1.000
_cell.length_c   1.000
_cell.angle_alpha   90.00
_cell.angle_beta   90.00
_cell.angle_gamma   90.00
#
_symmetry.space_group_name_H-M   'P 1'
#
loop_
_entity.id
_entity.type
_entity.pdbx_description
1 polymer ?
#
loop_
_entity_poly.entity_id
_entity_poly.type
_entity_poly.pdbx_seq_one_letter_code
_entity_poly.pdbx_strand_id
1 'polypeptide(L)'
;LLTEIYRPLLLTAVVGYLGFRFNRAAFHRLGVTRNGLFFFALGLSASVPLAISAKQGYHYLLPCLPFFGMGMAVFFAPLLLVLTPNRPPGGRSVMGLLVFFTGLCLLLSARTLVDYWRTQPWPYLSDFVYDMHQLSRYVPEGACLTAPESTIRDGELLCYLQRYRRIALVRRTTPAVLLSISDSTQAQRWTALGYRPIEAGLRTCILLQKR
;
A
#
# COMPACT_ATOMS: atom_id res chain seq x y z
N LEU A 1 8.15 3.33 2.07
CA LEU A 1 8.24 1.87 1.83
C LEU A 1 9.42 1.28 2.60
N LEU A 2 10.66 1.70 2.33
CA LEU A 2 11.82 1.35 3.17
C LEU A 2 11.63 1.74 4.64
N THR A 3 11.00 2.89 4.87
CA THR A 3 10.63 3.39 6.21
C THR A 3 9.75 2.42 7.02
N GLU A 4 8.89 1.68 6.33
CA GLU A 4 7.96 0.74 6.97
C GLU A 4 8.63 -0.62 7.25
N ILE A 5 9.70 -0.95 6.53
CA ILE A 5 10.42 -2.21 6.68
C ILE A 5 11.52 -2.10 7.76
N TYR A 6 12.25 -0.97 7.83
CA TYR A 6 13.36 -0.88 8.78
C TYR A 6 12.91 -0.87 10.24
N ARG A 7 11.73 -0.30 10.56
CA ARG A 7 11.17 -0.24 11.92
C ARG A 7 10.94 -1.63 12.54
N PRO A 8 10.18 -2.55 11.90
CA PRO A 8 10.02 -3.91 12.42
C PRO A 8 11.33 -4.69 12.42
N LEU A 9 12.22 -4.48 11.45
CA LEU A 9 13.55 -5.09 11.46
C LEU A 9 14.38 -4.65 12.67
N LEU A 10 14.41 -3.35 12.99
CA LEU A 10 15.11 -2.81 14.15
C LEU A 10 14.53 -3.39 15.45
N LEU A 11 13.19 -3.38 15.59
CA LEU A 11 12.52 -3.97 16.75
C LEU A 11 12.91 -5.45 16.91
N THR A 12 12.93 -6.20 15.81
CA THR A 12 13.30 -7.61 15.84
C THR A 12 14.75 -7.83 16.21
N ALA A 13 15.66 -7.00 15.71
CA ALA A 13 17.07 -7.06 16.07
C ALA A 13 17.28 -6.82 17.57
N VAL A 14 16.59 -5.81 18.13
CA VAL A 14 16.63 -5.52 19.58
C VAL A 14 16.08 -6.69 20.39
N VAL A 15 14.88 -7.18 20.06
CA VAL A 15 14.25 -8.29 20.80
C VAL A 15 15.03 -9.59 20.64
N GLY A 16 15.54 -9.87 19.44
CA GLY A 16 16.39 -11.01 19.17
C GLY A 16 17.70 -10.95 19.96
N TYR A 17 18.32 -9.78 20.06
CA TYR A 17 19.51 -9.56 20.89
C TYR A 17 19.22 -9.79 22.38
N LEU A 18 18.11 -9.25 22.90
CA LEU A 18 17.69 -9.48 24.28
C LEU A 18 17.39 -10.96 24.54
N GLY A 19 16.65 -11.63 23.64
CA GLY A 19 16.36 -13.06 23.71
C GLY A 19 17.64 -13.92 23.72
N PHE A 20 18.62 -13.57 22.88
CA PHE A 20 19.94 -14.20 22.89
C PHE A 20 20.67 -13.94 24.21
N ARG A 21 20.66 -12.70 24.72
CA ARG A 21 21.34 -12.32 25.96
C ARG A 21 20.78 -12.99 27.22
N PHE A 22 19.46 -13.21 27.26
CA PHE A 22 18.77 -13.80 28.41
C PHE A 22 18.60 -15.31 28.32
N ASN A 23 18.58 -15.91 27.11
CA ASN A 23 18.32 -17.34 26.94
C ASN A 23 19.06 -17.96 25.75
N ARG A 24 20.40 -17.92 25.79
CA ARG A 24 21.27 -18.51 24.76
C ARG A 24 20.94 -19.97 24.47
N ALA A 25 20.65 -20.77 25.50
CA ALA A 25 20.34 -22.19 25.35
C ALA A 25 19.07 -22.41 24.52
N ALA A 26 17.98 -21.70 24.81
CA ALA A 26 16.77 -21.78 24.00
C ALA A 26 16.98 -21.22 22.58
N PHE A 27 17.80 -20.16 22.45
CA PHE A 27 18.12 -19.56 21.16
C PHE A 27 18.81 -20.54 20.20
N HIS A 28 19.77 -21.32 20.72
CA HIS A 28 20.40 -22.39 19.96
C HIS A 28 19.45 -23.57 19.71
N ARG A 29 18.74 -24.05 20.76
CA ARG A 29 17.84 -25.20 20.66
C ARG A 29 16.72 -25.00 19.62
N LEU A 30 16.17 -23.80 19.53
CA LEU A 30 15.08 -23.46 18.59
C LEU A 30 15.58 -23.12 17.18
N GLY A 31 16.90 -23.09 16.95
CA GLY A 31 17.47 -22.71 15.65
C GLY A 31 17.09 -21.29 15.22
N VAL A 32 16.98 -20.36 16.18
CA VAL A 32 16.38 -19.02 15.97
C VAL A 32 17.05 -18.26 14.84
N THR A 33 18.39 -18.26 14.79
CA THR A 33 19.13 -17.57 13.73
C THR A 33 18.76 -18.11 12.36
N ARG A 34 18.79 -19.43 12.16
CA ARG A 34 18.55 -20.04 10.85
C ARG A 34 17.11 -19.82 10.40
N ASN A 35 16.14 -20.14 11.26
CA ASN A 35 14.72 -20.07 10.92
C ASN A 35 14.24 -18.61 10.79
N GLY A 36 14.68 -17.74 11.69
CA GLY A 36 14.34 -16.31 11.67
C GLY A 36 14.91 -15.61 10.44
N LEU A 37 16.20 -15.82 10.13
CA LEU A 37 16.82 -15.25 8.94
C LEU A 37 16.22 -15.80 7.65
N PHE A 38 15.81 -17.08 7.61
CA PHE A 38 15.12 -17.65 6.45
C PHE A 38 13.82 -16.90 6.13
N PHE A 39 12.96 -16.68 7.13
CA PHE A 39 11.71 -15.94 6.92
C PHE A 39 11.95 -14.46 6.59
N PHE A 40 12.96 -13.82 7.20
CA PHE A 40 13.35 -12.47 6.80
C PHE A 40 13.87 -12.40 5.38
N ALA A 41 14.68 -13.37 4.94
CA ALA A 41 15.16 -13.45 3.58
C ALA A 41 14.00 -13.61 2.58
N LEU A 42 12.97 -14.39 2.92
CA LEU A 42 11.75 -14.47 2.11
C LEU A 42 11.02 -13.12 2.03
N GLY A 43 10.78 -12.46 3.17
CA GLY A 43 10.15 -11.14 3.21
C GLY A 43 10.93 -10.07 2.43
N LEU A 44 12.25 -10.07 2.56
CA LEU A 44 13.15 -9.19 1.80
C LEU A 44 13.17 -9.51 0.31
N SER A 45 13.21 -10.79 -0.07
CA SER A 45 13.18 -11.19 -1.48
C SER A 45 11.91 -10.70 -2.20
N ALA A 46 10.78 -10.65 -1.49
CA ALA A 46 9.53 -10.12 -2.01
C ALA A 46 9.47 -8.59 -1.99
N SER A 47 10.04 -7.93 -0.98
CA SER A 47 9.92 -6.48 -0.78
C SER A 47 11.00 -5.63 -1.46
N VAL A 48 12.22 -6.13 -1.61
CA VAL A 48 13.33 -5.39 -2.23
C VAL A 48 13.04 -5.04 -3.70
N PRO A 49 12.55 -5.96 -4.55
CA PRO A 49 12.18 -5.62 -5.94
C PRO A 49 11.08 -4.54 -5.99
N LEU A 50 10.11 -4.60 -5.06
CA LEU A 50 9.04 -3.61 -4.94
C LEU A 50 9.56 -2.24 -4.47
N ALA A 51 10.58 -2.21 -3.61
CA ALA A 51 11.21 -0.97 -3.17
C ALA A 51 11.99 -0.28 -4.29
N ILE A 52 12.55 -1.05 -5.24
CA ILE A 52 13.27 -0.53 -6.41
C ILE A 52 12.29 -0.06 -7.52
N SER A 53 11.08 -0.60 -7.55
CA SER A 53 10.05 -0.20 -8.52
C SER A 53 9.71 1.29 -8.43
N ALA A 54 9.48 1.92 -9.59
CA ALA A 54 9.00 3.30 -9.69
C ALA A 54 7.61 3.48 -9.05
N LYS A 55 6.82 2.40 -8.91
CA LYS A 55 5.50 2.42 -8.27
C LYS A 55 5.60 1.89 -6.84
N GLN A 56 5.82 2.80 -5.91
CA GLN A 56 5.92 2.50 -4.48
C GLN A 56 4.56 2.67 -3.79
N GLY A 57 3.79 1.60 -3.66
CA GLY A 57 2.54 1.56 -2.90
C GLY A 57 2.67 0.67 -1.66
N TYR A 58 2.19 1.15 -0.50
CA TYR A 58 2.20 0.37 0.75
C TYR A 58 1.48 -0.98 0.58
N HIS A 59 0.44 -1.05 -0.26
CA HIS A 59 -0.39 -2.24 -0.46
C HIS A 59 0.40 -3.37 -1.13
N TYR A 60 1.46 -3.03 -1.87
CA TYR A 60 2.34 -4.03 -2.44
C TYR A 60 3.17 -4.78 -1.39
N LEU A 61 3.32 -4.24 -0.17
CA LEU A 61 3.97 -4.96 0.93
C LEU A 61 3.07 -6.03 1.57
N LEU A 62 1.75 -6.00 1.34
CA LEU A 62 0.83 -6.92 2.01
C LEU A 62 1.22 -8.41 1.89
N PRO A 63 1.70 -8.91 0.72
CA PRO A 63 2.11 -10.32 0.58
C PRO A 63 3.40 -10.68 1.35
N CYS A 64 4.27 -9.72 1.65
CA CYS A 64 5.53 -9.99 2.35
C CYS A 64 5.41 -9.94 3.88
N LEU A 65 4.36 -9.29 4.40
CA LEU A 65 4.12 -9.15 5.84
C LEU A 65 4.03 -10.49 6.61
N PRO A 66 3.40 -11.57 6.10
CA PRO A 66 3.37 -12.84 6.81
C PRO A 66 4.77 -13.42 7.06
N PHE A 67 5.69 -13.27 6.11
CA PHE A 67 7.08 -13.74 6.25
C PHE A 67 7.84 -12.90 7.27
N PHE A 68 7.70 -11.58 7.25
CA PHE A 68 8.23 -10.73 8.29
C PHE A 68 7.67 -11.09 9.68
N GLY A 69 6.37 -11.34 9.77
CA GLY A 69 5.70 -11.79 11.00
C GLY A 69 6.24 -13.12 11.53
N MET A 70 6.46 -14.11 10.67
CA MET A 70 7.05 -15.39 11.05
C MET A 70 8.51 -15.22 11.53
N GLY A 71 9.30 -14.40 10.84
CA GLY A 71 10.66 -14.07 11.28
C GLY A 71 10.67 -13.46 12.68
N MET A 72 9.81 -12.46 12.92
CA MET A 72 9.62 -11.85 14.23
C MET A 72 9.24 -12.87 15.30
N ALA A 73 8.23 -13.71 15.04
CA ALA A 73 7.77 -14.71 15.99
C ALA A 73 8.90 -15.66 16.44
N VAL A 74 9.77 -16.07 15.50
CA VAL A 74 10.94 -16.92 15.80
C VAL A 74 11.94 -16.22 16.73
N PHE A 75 12.24 -14.94 16.52
CA PHE A 75 13.14 -14.17 17.39
C PHE A 75 12.54 -13.87 18.76
N PHE A 76 11.21 -13.79 18.86
CA PHE A 76 10.51 -13.52 20.12
C PHE A 76 10.32 -14.79 20.96
N ALA A 77 10.29 -15.98 20.34
CA ALA A 77 10.02 -17.24 21.03
C ALA A 77 10.94 -17.54 22.25
N PRO A 78 12.28 -17.33 22.21
CA PRO A 78 13.14 -17.56 23.37
C PRO A 78 12.81 -16.65 24.55
N LEU A 79 12.40 -15.40 24.28
CA LEU A 79 12.02 -14.44 25.32
C LEU A 79 10.74 -14.89 26.02
N LEU A 80 9.76 -15.38 25.24
CA LEU A 80 8.54 -15.95 25.81
C LEU A 80 8.84 -17.13 26.73
N LEU A 81 9.78 -18.00 26.36
CA LEU A 81 10.20 -19.11 27.22
C LEU A 81 10.85 -18.66 28.54
N VAL A 82 11.54 -17.51 28.55
CA VAL A 82 12.07 -16.91 29.80
C VAL A 82 10.95 -16.38 30.68
N LEU A 83 9.88 -15.85 30.08
CA LEU A 83 8.72 -15.31 30.80
C LEU A 83 7.80 -16.43 31.32
N THR A 84 7.84 -17.61 30.71
CA THR A 84 7.06 -18.80 31.10
C THR A 84 7.94 -19.99 31.55
N PRO A 85 8.90 -19.82 32.49
CA PRO A 85 9.77 -20.92 32.86
C PRO A 85 8.99 -21.90 33.74
N ASN A 86 8.87 -23.18 33.33
CA ASN A 86 8.38 -24.35 34.08
C ASN A 86 7.69 -24.05 35.43
N ARG A 87 6.59 -23.28 35.40
CA ARG A 87 5.78 -23.03 36.60
C ARG A 87 4.74 -24.15 36.70
N PRO A 88 4.43 -24.63 37.92
CA PRO A 88 3.34 -25.56 38.09
C PRO A 88 2.04 -24.98 37.50
N PRO A 89 1.10 -25.82 37.04
CA PRO A 89 -0.10 -25.43 36.27
C PRO A 89 -1.08 -24.45 36.95
N GLY A 90 -0.73 -23.83 38.08
CA GLY A 90 -1.51 -22.82 38.81
C GLY A 90 -1.13 -21.35 38.55
N GLY A 91 -0.11 -21.06 37.73
CA GLY A 91 0.36 -19.69 37.42
C GLY A 91 -0.56 -18.90 36.47
N ARG A 92 -1.84 -18.75 36.80
CA ARG A 92 -2.87 -18.07 35.97
C ARG A 92 -2.51 -16.62 35.58
N SER A 93 -1.67 -15.95 36.35
CA SER A 93 -1.37 -14.51 36.17
C SER A 93 -0.51 -14.20 34.95
N VAL A 94 0.53 -14.99 34.64
CA VAL A 94 1.43 -14.71 33.50
C VAL A 94 0.79 -15.08 32.17
N MET A 95 0.06 -16.20 32.11
CA MET A 95 -0.72 -16.55 30.93
C MET A 95 -1.84 -15.52 30.69
N GLY A 96 -2.53 -15.10 31.77
CA GLY A 96 -3.51 -14.01 31.69
C GLY A 96 -2.90 -12.70 31.18
N LEU A 97 -1.68 -12.36 31.62
CA LEU A 97 -0.96 -11.16 31.15
C LEU A 97 -0.54 -11.27 29.68
N LEU A 98 -0.04 -12.42 29.23
CA LEU A 98 0.32 -12.65 27.83
C LEU A 98 -0.91 -12.63 26.92
N VAL A 99 -2.00 -13.28 27.33
CA VAL A 99 -3.29 -13.25 26.60
C VAL A 99 -3.83 -11.82 26.57
N PHE A 100 -3.75 -11.08 27.67
CA PHE A 100 -4.16 -9.68 27.75
C PHE A 100 -3.35 -8.81 26.79
N PHE A 101 -2.02 -8.88 26.81
CA PHE A 101 -1.17 -8.10 25.90
C PHE A 101 -1.34 -8.51 24.45
N THR A 102 -1.52 -9.80 24.16
CA THR A 102 -1.80 -10.28 22.80
C THR A 102 -3.15 -9.74 22.32
N GLY A 103 -4.18 -9.83 23.16
CA GLY A 103 -5.50 -9.28 22.89
C GLY A 103 -5.45 -7.76 22.67
N LEU A 104 -4.70 -7.03 23.50
CA LEU A 104 -4.48 -5.60 23.36
C LEU A 104 -3.75 -5.26 22.06
N CYS A 105 -2.70 -6.00 21.70
CA CYS A 105 -1.97 -5.81 20.44
C CYS A 105 -2.88 -6.07 19.23
N LEU A 106 -3.71 -7.10 19.27
CA LEU A 106 -4.70 -7.39 18.23
C LEU A 106 -5.74 -6.27 18.14
N LEU A 107 -6.22 -5.74 19.27
CA LEU A 107 -7.18 -4.62 19.32
C LEU A 107 -6.58 -3.33 18.75
N LEU A 108 -5.35 -2.99 19.12
CA LEU A 108 -4.63 -1.83 18.58
C LEU A 108 -4.32 -2.00 17.09
N SER A 109 -3.97 -3.21 16.65
CA SER A 109 -3.77 -3.53 15.23
C SER A 109 -5.08 -3.42 14.45
N ALA A 110 -6.19 -3.90 15.00
CA ALA A 110 -7.52 -3.77 14.39
C ALA A 110 -7.96 -2.30 14.29
N ARG A 111 -7.71 -1.49 15.34
CA ARG A 111 -8.02 -0.06 15.32
C ARG A 111 -7.20 0.68 14.28
N THR A 112 -5.88 0.48 14.26
CA THR A 112 -5.01 1.11 13.26
C THR A 112 -5.40 0.69 11.85
N LEU A 113 -5.78 -0.57 11.64
CA LEU A 113 -6.35 -1.03 10.39
C LEU A 113 -7.64 -0.27 10.04
N VAL A 114 -8.61 -0.15 10.96
CA VAL A 114 -9.85 0.61 10.71
C VAL A 114 -9.59 2.08 10.41
N ASP A 115 -8.72 2.75 11.17
CA ASP A 115 -8.33 4.14 10.94
C ASP A 115 -7.64 4.29 9.58
N TYR A 116 -6.81 3.31 9.22
CA TYR A 116 -6.20 3.18 7.91
C TYR A 116 -7.26 3.07 6.79
N TRP A 117 -8.26 2.19 6.93
CA TRP A 117 -9.36 2.07 5.97
C TRP A 117 -10.20 3.34 5.84
N ARG A 118 -10.39 4.09 6.93
CA ARG A 118 -11.17 5.33 6.96
C ARG A 118 -10.44 6.52 6.34
N THR A 119 -9.12 6.57 6.49
CA THR A 119 -8.29 7.70 6.04
C THR A 119 -7.75 7.51 4.63
N GLN A 120 -7.74 6.27 4.11
CA GLN A 120 -7.37 6.04 2.72
C GLN A 120 -8.41 6.66 1.77
N PRO A 121 -7.97 7.26 0.65
CA PRO A 121 -8.85 7.84 -0.35
C PRO A 121 -9.53 6.76 -1.21
N TRP A 122 -10.21 5.79 -0.58
CA TRP A 122 -11.15 4.90 -1.27
C TRP A 122 -12.22 5.68 -2.07
N PRO A 123 -12.73 6.85 -1.61
CA PRO A 123 -13.61 7.68 -2.43
C PRO A 123 -12.97 8.06 -3.78
N TYR A 124 -11.69 8.43 -3.78
CA TYR A 124 -10.95 8.81 -4.99
C TYR A 124 -10.82 7.66 -5.99
N LEU A 125 -10.58 6.44 -5.50
CA LEU A 125 -10.57 5.24 -6.35
C LEU A 125 -11.94 4.97 -6.98
N SER A 126 -12.99 5.11 -6.17
CA SER A 126 -14.37 4.92 -6.63
C SER A 126 -14.80 5.99 -7.63
N ASP A 127 -14.32 7.22 -7.46
CA ASP A 127 -14.59 8.33 -8.37
C ASP A 127 -13.88 8.13 -9.72
N PHE A 128 -12.65 7.59 -9.73
CA PHE A 128 -12.00 7.22 -11.00
C PHE A 128 -12.74 6.11 -11.74
N VAL A 129 -13.15 5.05 -11.03
CA VAL A 129 -13.91 3.95 -11.65
C VAL A 129 -15.23 4.49 -12.20
N TYR A 130 -15.93 5.33 -11.42
CA TYR A 130 -17.13 6.01 -11.86
C TYR A 130 -16.89 6.83 -13.13
N ASP A 131 -15.83 7.64 -13.15
CA ASP A 131 -15.45 8.45 -14.31
C ASP A 131 -15.13 7.59 -15.53
N MET A 132 -14.45 6.45 -15.37
CA MET A 132 -14.16 5.53 -16.48
C MET A 132 -15.44 4.97 -17.10
N HIS A 133 -16.46 4.72 -16.28
CA HIS A 133 -17.79 4.30 -16.76
C HIS A 133 -18.50 5.46 -17.47
N GLN A 134 -18.49 6.67 -16.93
CA GLN A 134 -19.13 7.82 -17.59
C GLN A 134 -18.44 8.19 -18.91
N LEU A 135 -17.11 8.13 -18.95
CA LEU A 135 -16.31 8.39 -20.14
C LEU A 135 -16.70 7.47 -21.31
N SER A 136 -17.29 6.28 -21.04
CA SER A 136 -17.72 5.33 -22.08
C SER A 136 -18.77 5.84 -23.02
N ARG A 137 -19.57 6.80 -22.56
CA ARG A 137 -20.64 7.39 -23.33
C ARG A 137 -20.11 8.38 -24.37
N TYR A 138 -18.90 8.88 -24.18
CA TYR A 138 -18.33 9.98 -24.97
C TYR A 138 -17.08 9.57 -25.74
N VAL A 139 -16.32 8.60 -25.24
CA VAL A 139 -15.04 8.17 -25.81
C VAL A 139 -15.08 6.67 -26.06
N PRO A 140 -14.87 6.22 -27.32
CA PRO A 140 -14.84 4.80 -27.64
C PRO A 140 -13.65 4.11 -26.98
N GLU A 141 -13.76 2.81 -26.76
CA GLU A 141 -12.65 2.00 -26.25
C GLU A 141 -11.48 2.01 -27.24
N GLY A 142 -10.24 2.01 -26.74
CA GLY A 142 -9.04 2.09 -27.60
C GLY A 142 -8.76 3.46 -28.19
N ALA A 143 -9.55 4.49 -27.85
CA ALA A 143 -9.34 5.84 -28.35
C ALA A 143 -8.02 6.45 -27.87
N CYS A 144 -7.56 7.45 -28.64
CA CYS A 144 -6.38 8.23 -28.31
C CYS A 144 -6.81 9.67 -27.97
N LEU A 145 -6.70 10.05 -26.70
CA LEU A 145 -7.06 11.37 -26.20
C LEU A 145 -5.83 12.24 -26.03
N THR A 146 -5.99 13.55 -26.23
CA THR A 146 -4.92 14.48 -25.86
C THR A 146 -5.06 14.93 -24.44
N ALA A 147 -3.92 15.06 -23.77
CA ALA A 147 -3.88 15.51 -22.39
C ALA A 147 -2.66 16.42 -22.17
N PRO A 148 -2.76 17.37 -21.22
CA PRO A 148 -1.59 18.12 -20.78
C PRO A 148 -0.56 17.19 -20.14
N GLU A 149 0.69 17.64 -20.11
CA GLU A 149 1.78 16.87 -19.49
C GLU A 149 1.49 16.49 -18.03
N SER A 150 0.83 17.38 -17.27
CA SER A 150 0.42 17.10 -15.89
C SER A 150 -0.50 15.89 -15.80
N THR A 151 -1.43 15.75 -16.75
CA THR A 151 -2.40 14.64 -16.80
C THR A 151 -1.76 13.38 -17.37
N ILE A 152 -0.83 13.49 -18.33
CA ILE A 152 -0.07 12.34 -18.84
C ILE A 152 0.83 11.75 -17.75
N ARG A 153 1.40 12.59 -16.88
CA ARG A 153 2.25 12.17 -15.76
C ARG A 153 1.47 11.62 -14.57
N ASP A 154 0.15 11.74 -14.57
CA ASP A 154 -0.70 11.08 -13.59
C ASP A 154 -0.75 9.58 -13.88
N GLY A 155 0.15 8.85 -13.25
CA GLY A 155 0.27 7.41 -13.42
C GLY A 155 -0.97 6.64 -12.95
N GLU A 156 -1.76 7.20 -12.04
CA GLU A 156 -3.00 6.55 -11.59
C GLU A 156 -4.06 6.66 -12.68
N LEU A 157 -4.38 7.88 -13.13
CA LEU A 157 -5.34 8.09 -14.22
C LEU A 157 -4.95 7.31 -15.49
N LEU A 158 -3.68 7.34 -15.88
CA LEU A 158 -3.18 6.59 -17.03
C LEU A 158 -3.40 5.07 -16.87
N CYS A 159 -3.13 4.52 -15.67
CA CYS A 159 -3.39 3.12 -15.38
C CYS A 159 -4.89 2.79 -15.49
N TYR A 160 -5.78 3.65 -14.98
CA TYR A 160 -7.22 3.44 -15.04
C TYR A 160 -7.75 3.49 -16.47
N LEU A 161 -7.34 4.50 -17.26
CA LEU A 161 -7.71 4.63 -18.66
C LEU A 161 -7.27 3.43 -19.50
N GLN A 162 -6.03 2.97 -19.30
CA GLN A 162 -5.49 1.79 -19.99
C GLN A 162 -6.20 0.50 -19.54
N ARG A 163 -6.34 0.29 -18.23
CA ARG A 163 -6.90 -0.93 -17.65
C ARG A 163 -8.37 -1.14 -18.00
N TYR A 164 -9.19 -0.10 -17.90
CA TYR A 164 -10.63 -0.24 -18.07
C TYR A 164 -11.07 0.03 -19.49
N ARG A 165 -10.41 0.95 -20.21
CA ARG A 165 -10.90 1.46 -21.51
C ARG A 165 -9.89 1.40 -22.65
N ARG A 166 -8.67 0.93 -22.39
CA ARG A 166 -7.56 0.90 -23.37
C ARG A 166 -7.28 2.27 -24.02
N ILE A 167 -7.58 3.37 -23.31
CA ILE A 167 -7.44 4.73 -23.85
C ILE A 167 -5.99 5.19 -23.68
N ALA A 168 -5.37 5.59 -24.79
CA ALA A 168 -4.03 6.18 -24.80
C ALA A 168 -4.10 7.70 -24.63
N LEU A 169 -3.22 8.25 -23.79
CA LEU A 169 -3.02 9.69 -23.69
C LEU A 169 -1.81 10.09 -24.55
N VAL A 170 -2.00 11.07 -25.42
CA VAL A 170 -0.93 11.60 -26.28
C VAL A 170 -0.74 13.09 -26.07
N ARG A 171 0.52 13.51 -26.19
CA ARG A 171 0.88 14.92 -26.28
C ARG A 171 0.71 15.37 -27.73
N ARG A 172 -0.53 15.58 -28.18
CA ARG A 172 -0.81 16.20 -29.49
C ARG A 172 -1.16 17.67 -29.31
N THR A 173 -0.73 18.51 -30.24
CA THR A 173 -0.98 19.96 -30.23
C THR A 173 -2.38 20.33 -30.73
N THR A 174 -3.08 19.44 -31.44
CA THR A 174 -4.41 19.71 -32.02
C THR A 174 -5.23 18.45 -32.30
N PRO A 175 -6.04 17.96 -31.34
CA PRO A 175 -7.18 17.11 -31.67
C PRO A 175 -8.50 17.62 -31.11
N ALA A 176 -9.56 17.01 -31.60
CA ALA A 176 -10.93 17.36 -31.29
C ALA A 176 -11.29 17.17 -29.81
N VAL A 177 -10.67 16.21 -29.09
CA VAL A 177 -11.02 15.89 -27.69
C VAL A 177 -9.78 15.89 -26.79
N LEU A 178 -9.87 16.63 -25.68
CA LEU A 178 -8.84 16.81 -24.67
C LEU A 178 -9.36 16.34 -23.32
N LEU A 179 -8.56 15.56 -22.60
CA LEU A 179 -8.82 15.14 -21.22
C LEU A 179 -7.83 15.85 -20.30
N SER A 180 -8.34 16.50 -19.26
CA SER A 180 -7.52 17.14 -18.22
C SER A 180 -8.01 16.70 -16.86
N ILE A 181 -7.13 16.70 -15.86
CA ILE A 181 -7.55 16.58 -14.46
C ILE A 181 -8.37 17.83 -14.11
N SER A 182 -9.38 17.67 -13.26
CA SER A 182 -10.26 18.74 -12.80
C SER A 182 -9.49 19.77 -11.95
N ASP A 183 -8.80 20.67 -12.62
CA ASP A 183 -8.18 21.88 -12.04
C ASP A 183 -8.84 23.09 -12.69
N SER A 184 -9.49 23.92 -11.87
CA SER A 184 -10.21 25.12 -12.31
C SER A 184 -9.31 26.08 -13.10
N THR A 185 -8.02 26.12 -12.77
CA THR A 185 -7.02 26.95 -13.45
C THR A 185 -6.72 26.44 -14.86
N GLN A 186 -6.65 25.11 -15.03
CA GLN A 186 -6.41 24.50 -16.34
C GLN A 186 -7.65 24.60 -17.22
N ALA A 187 -8.84 24.38 -16.65
CA ALA A 187 -10.11 24.49 -17.37
C ALA A 187 -10.28 25.86 -18.05
N GLN A 188 -9.95 26.94 -17.34
CA GLN A 188 -10.00 28.31 -17.86
C GLN A 188 -9.01 28.53 -19.02
N ARG A 189 -7.77 28.03 -18.88
CA ARG A 189 -6.75 28.13 -19.93
C ARG A 189 -7.18 27.43 -21.22
N TRP A 190 -7.74 26.22 -21.12
CA TRP A 190 -8.24 25.49 -22.29
C TRP A 190 -9.45 26.16 -22.93
N THR A 191 -10.32 26.76 -22.12
CA THR A 191 -11.47 27.52 -22.64
C THR A 191 -11.03 28.73 -23.46
N ALA A 192 -9.98 29.44 -23.02
CA ALA A 192 -9.39 30.54 -23.77
C ALA A 192 -8.78 30.10 -25.12
N LEU A 193 -8.37 28.83 -25.24
CA LEU A 193 -7.87 28.22 -26.48
C LEU A 193 -8.99 27.68 -27.40
N GLY A 194 -10.26 27.96 -27.09
CA GLY A 194 -11.41 27.57 -27.91
C GLY A 194 -11.96 26.17 -27.62
N TYR A 195 -11.51 25.51 -26.56
CA TYR A 195 -12.11 24.25 -26.09
C TYR A 195 -13.38 24.52 -25.28
N ARG A 196 -14.37 23.64 -25.38
CA ARG A 196 -15.58 23.69 -24.56
C ARG A 196 -15.69 22.44 -23.70
N PRO A 197 -16.04 22.58 -22.40
CA PRO A 197 -16.26 21.42 -21.55
C PRO A 197 -17.48 20.64 -22.04
N ILE A 198 -17.34 19.33 -22.10
CA ILE A 198 -18.45 18.40 -22.26
C ILE A 198 -18.94 18.07 -20.86
N GLU A 199 -20.23 18.29 -20.59
CA GLU A 199 -20.88 17.92 -19.33
C GLU A 199 -21.04 16.40 -19.23
N ALA A 200 -19.91 15.71 -19.02
CA ALA A 200 -19.86 14.25 -18.93
C ALA A 200 -20.15 13.71 -17.52
N GLY A 201 -20.42 14.59 -16.54
CA GLY A 201 -20.67 14.22 -15.14
C GLY A 201 -19.47 13.58 -14.45
N LEU A 202 -18.26 13.86 -14.95
CA LEU A 202 -17.00 13.37 -14.40
C LEU A 202 -16.64 14.12 -13.11
N ARG A 203 -16.06 13.41 -12.14
CA ARG A 203 -15.73 13.90 -10.80
C ARG A 203 -14.26 14.30 -10.67
N THR A 204 -13.36 13.53 -11.26
CA THR A 204 -11.90 13.67 -11.15
C THR A 204 -11.28 14.36 -12.38
N CYS A 205 -11.92 14.23 -13.54
CA CYS A 205 -11.42 14.74 -14.80
C CYS A 205 -12.45 15.65 -15.49
N ILE A 206 -11.97 16.47 -16.41
CA ILE A 206 -12.80 17.24 -17.35
C ILE A 206 -12.51 16.77 -18.77
N LEU A 207 -13.58 16.57 -19.53
CA LEU A 207 -13.52 16.28 -20.95
C LEU A 207 -13.82 17.56 -21.72
N LEU A 208 -12.96 17.90 -22.67
CA LEU A 208 -12.99 19.16 -23.41
C LEU A 208 -13.02 18.84 -24.90
N GLN A 209 -13.83 19.55 -25.69
CA GLN A 209 -13.88 19.40 -27.13
C GLN A 209 -13.55 20.71 -27.84
N LYS A 210 -12.69 20.65 -28.85
CA LYS A 210 -12.37 21.80 -29.69
C LYS A 210 -13.51 22.02 -30.70
N ARG A 211 -14.01 23.25 -30.77
CA ARG A 211 -14.96 23.66 -31.82
C ARG A 211 -14.31 23.69 -33.19
#